data_AF-A0A353KVF5-F1
#
_entry.id   AF-A0A353KVF5-F1
#
_cell.length_a   1.000
_cell.length_b   1.000
_cell.length_c   1.000
_cell.angle_alpha   90.00
_cell.angle_beta   90.00
_cell.angle_gamma   90.00
#
_symmetry.space_group_name_H-M   'P 1'
#
loop_
_entity.id
_entity.type
_entity.pdbx_description
1 polymer ?
#
loop_
_entity_poly.entity_id
_entity_poly.type
_entity_poly.pdbx_seq_one_letter_code
_entity_poly.pdbx_strand_id
1 'polypeptide(L)'
;MIVSTMKMADMIHLNYMLLSVINRLEMKLGFGDATIEDLCRKHNVNTHFFLEIVNTFHDKNYFPQKRMQTFSVLDIIDYLRKTHKFYLNQKLPIIEKMINELIDENQAQKKSLTLLVSFFTEYKQELINHIEREEKKVYPYILEIYNALEAKSKNQELFNKMNAYSIEKYEGEHDNVEEKLFDLKNIIIKYLPPLVDSNICNRILSELFKLEKDLNDHSRIEDKVLVPKVSQMEESFRKLFA
;
A
#
# COMPACT_ATOMS: atom_id res chain seq x y z
N MET A 1 -3.06 21.66 5.13
CA MET A 1 -2.21 21.15 4.05
C MET A 1 -0.78 21.10 4.56
N ILE A 2 -0.12 19.96 4.40
CA ILE A 2 1.27 19.70 4.80
C ILE A 2 2.19 20.27 3.72
N VAL A 3 3.27 20.96 4.13
CA VAL A 3 4.21 21.66 3.25
C VAL A 3 5.67 21.32 3.60
N SER A 4 6.61 21.50 2.66
CA SER A 4 8.01 21.02 2.78
C SER A 4 8.77 21.59 3.99
N THR A 5 8.48 22.83 4.37
CA THR A 5 9.16 23.55 5.46
C THR A 5 8.62 23.19 6.85
N MET A 6 7.56 22.39 6.94
CA MET A 6 7.01 21.91 8.20
C MET A 6 7.99 20.91 8.85
N LYS A 7 8.11 20.92 10.18
CA LYS A 7 8.88 19.89 10.87
C LYS A 7 8.18 18.54 10.70
N MET A 8 8.96 17.47 10.54
CA MET A 8 8.40 16.12 10.42
C MET A 8 7.58 15.73 11.67
N ALA A 9 8.01 16.19 12.85
CA ALA A 9 7.25 15.99 14.09
C ALA A 9 5.86 16.64 14.03
N ASP A 10 5.75 17.88 13.53
CA ASP A 10 4.49 18.60 13.41
C ASP A 10 3.53 17.89 12.46
N MET A 11 4.05 17.36 11.34
CA MET A 11 3.26 16.56 10.40
C MET A 11 2.66 15.31 11.06
N ILE A 12 3.43 14.61 11.90
CA ILE A 12 2.95 13.43 12.63
C ILE A 12 1.89 13.83 13.67
N HIS A 13 2.05 14.97 14.34
CA HIS A 13 1.02 15.49 15.26
C HIS A 13 -0.27 15.85 14.54
N LEU A 14 -0.21 16.37 13.31
CA LEU A 14 -1.39 16.63 12.49
C LEU A 14 -2.15 15.35 12.12
N ASN A 15 -1.42 14.28 11.83
CA ASN A 15 -2.01 12.98 11.54
C ASN A 15 -1.04 11.83 11.86
N TYR A 16 -1.26 11.17 13.00
CA TYR A 16 -0.40 10.07 13.44
C TYR A 16 -0.43 8.86 12.50
N MET A 17 -1.44 8.75 11.63
CA MET A 17 -1.49 7.69 10.62
C MET A 17 -0.34 7.81 9.61
N LEU A 18 0.26 9.01 9.45
CA LEU A 18 1.41 9.21 8.57
C LEU A 18 2.68 8.49 9.06
N LEU A 19 2.69 7.95 10.28
CA LEU A 19 3.76 7.08 10.76
C LEU A 19 3.96 5.85 9.86
N SER A 20 2.91 5.29 9.24
CA SER A 20 3.06 4.17 8.31
C SER A 20 3.77 4.60 7.01
N VAL A 21 3.50 5.81 6.53
CA VAL A 21 4.14 6.40 5.34
C VAL A 21 5.62 6.70 5.62
N ILE A 22 5.93 7.19 6.81
CA ILE A 22 7.33 7.43 7.23
C ILE A 22 8.10 6.11 7.36
N ASN A 23 7.50 5.11 8.02
CA ASN A 23 8.17 3.83 8.28
C ASN A 23 8.48 3.05 7.00
N ARG A 24 7.60 3.07 6.00
CA ARG A 24 7.85 2.41 4.70
C ARG A 24 8.94 3.08 3.87
N LEU A 25 9.19 4.38 4.10
CA LEU A 25 10.29 5.13 3.48
C LEU A 25 11.60 5.02 4.27
N GLU A 26 11.65 4.14 5.28
CA GLU A 26 12.82 3.87 6.12
C GLU A 26 13.34 5.10 6.88
N MET A 27 12.49 6.11 7.06
CA MET A 27 12.77 7.29 7.87
C MET A 27 12.51 6.94 9.34
N LYS A 28 13.56 6.70 10.12
CA LYS A 28 13.43 6.35 11.55
C LYS A 28 13.15 7.58 12.40
N LEU A 29 12.32 7.41 13.45
CA LEU A 29 12.05 8.46 14.45
C LEU A 29 13.35 8.99 15.09
N GLY A 30 13.27 10.20 15.63
CA GLY A 30 14.45 10.97 16.08
C GLY A 30 14.79 12.13 15.13
N PHE A 31 13.77 12.75 14.53
CA PHE A 31 13.92 13.80 13.52
C PHE A 31 14.47 15.13 14.08
N GLY A 32 14.39 15.35 15.40
CA GLY A 32 14.72 16.65 15.98
C GLY A 32 13.87 17.76 15.35
N ASP A 33 14.53 18.85 14.98
CA ASP A 33 13.89 20.00 14.31
C ASP A 33 13.93 19.91 12.77
N ALA A 34 14.30 18.76 12.20
CA ALA A 34 14.40 18.61 10.74
C ALA A 34 13.05 18.78 10.04
N THR A 35 13.08 19.52 8.93
CA THR A 35 11.91 19.71 8.08
C THR A 35 11.64 18.45 7.23
N ILE A 36 10.45 18.39 6.65
CA ILE A 36 10.12 17.35 5.67
C ILE A 36 11.12 17.37 4.51
N GLU A 37 11.46 18.56 4.01
CA GLU A 37 12.42 18.71 2.91
C GLU A 37 13.81 18.17 3.25
N ASP A 38 14.31 18.46 4.46
CA ASP A 38 15.61 17.99 4.91
C ASP A 38 15.70 16.47 4.93
N LEU A 39 14.64 15.82 5.44
CA LEU A 39 14.59 14.37 5.55
C LEU A 39 14.37 13.70 4.20
N CYS A 40 13.50 14.24 3.35
CA CYS A 40 13.33 13.74 1.98
C CYS A 40 14.66 13.79 1.22
N ARG A 41 15.38 14.91 1.29
CA ARG A 41 16.72 15.06 0.68
C ARG A 41 17.73 14.07 1.25
N LYS A 42 17.76 13.89 2.58
CA LYS A 42 18.69 12.95 3.25
C LYS A 42 18.43 11.49 2.84
N HIS A 43 17.18 11.13 2.58
CA HIS A 43 16.77 9.77 2.24
C HIS A 43 16.58 9.54 0.74
N ASN A 44 17.01 10.48 -0.12
CA ASN A 44 16.82 10.42 -1.57
C ASN A 44 15.36 10.15 -1.99
N VAL A 45 14.42 10.77 -1.28
CA VAL A 45 12.99 10.74 -1.60
C VAL A 45 12.63 12.04 -2.31
N ASN A 46 11.87 11.95 -3.40
CA ASN A 46 11.32 13.11 -4.07
C ASN A 46 10.34 13.85 -3.13
N THR A 47 10.75 15.02 -2.62
CA THR A 47 9.99 15.80 -1.65
C THR A 47 8.59 16.16 -2.16
N HIS A 48 8.45 16.51 -3.45
CA HIS A 48 7.15 16.86 -4.01
C HIS A 48 6.22 15.65 -4.07
N PHE A 49 6.74 14.50 -4.51
CA PHE A 49 5.96 13.26 -4.52
C PHE A 49 5.53 12.86 -3.10
N PHE A 50 6.45 12.93 -2.14
CA PHE A 50 6.15 12.66 -0.73
C PHE A 50 5.04 13.57 -0.21
N LEU A 51 5.08 14.87 -0.52
CA LEU A 51 4.04 15.81 -0.12
C LEU A 51 2.66 15.48 -0.70
N GLU A 52 2.59 15.05 -1.97
CA GLU A 52 1.30 14.61 -2.54
C GLU A 52 0.76 13.38 -1.81
N ILE A 53 1.63 12.42 -1.49
CA ILE A 53 1.26 11.20 -0.75
C ILE A 53 0.75 11.57 0.65
N VAL A 54 1.52 12.30 1.47
CA VAL A 54 1.11 12.60 2.85
C VAL A 54 -0.14 13.48 2.91
N ASN A 55 -0.33 14.42 1.97
CA ASN A 55 -1.56 15.20 1.91
C ASN A 55 -2.76 14.36 1.50
N THR A 56 -2.59 13.39 0.59
CA THR A 56 -3.66 12.44 0.20
C THR A 56 -4.07 11.57 1.39
N PHE A 57 -3.11 11.16 2.22
CA PHE A 57 -3.37 10.37 3.43
C PHE A 57 -3.99 11.20 4.57
N HIS A 58 -3.69 12.50 4.61
CA HIS A 58 -4.16 13.44 5.63
C HIS A 58 -5.57 13.95 5.37
N ASP A 59 -5.88 14.35 4.14
CA ASP A 59 -7.18 14.89 3.76
C ASP A 59 -7.88 13.97 2.75
N LYS A 60 -8.98 13.36 3.20
CA LYS A 60 -9.78 12.43 2.38
C LYS A 60 -10.31 13.07 1.09
N ASN A 61 -10.57 14.38 1.12
CA ASN A 61 -11.10 15.13 -0.03
C ASN A 61 -10.00 15.59 -0.98
N TYR A 62 -8.74 15.46 -0.58
CA TYR A 62 -7.59 15.84 -1.39
C TYR A 62 -7.09 14.64 -2.19
N PHE A 63 -7.22 14.70 -3.52
CA PHE A 63 -6.60 13.74 -4.43
C PHE A 63 -6.08 14.45 -5.67
N PRO A 64 -4.79 14.79 -5.71
CA PRO A 64 -4.20 15.58 -6.78
C PRO A 64 -3.84 14.68 -7.96
N GLN A 65 -4.82 13.96 -8.52
CA GLN A 65 -4.64 12.91 -9.54
C GLN A 65 -3.71 13.35 -10.68
N LYS A 66 -4.02 14.48 -11.32
CA LYS A 66 -3.23 15.01 -12.45
C LYS A 66 -1.79 15.32 -12.04
N ARG A 67 -1.58 15.83 -10.83
CA ARG A 67 -0.24 16.16 -10.31
C ARG A 67 0.53 14.89 -9.99
N MET A 68 -0.11 13.91 -9.36
CA MET A 68 0.48 12.60 -9.09
C MET A 68 0.92 11.88 -10.38
N GLN A 69 0.17 12.03 -11.46
CA GLN A 69 0.54 11.47 -12.78
C GLN A 69 1.77 12.14 -13.42
N THR A 70 2.20 13.32 -12.95
CA THR A 70 3.42 13.99 -13.45
C THR A 70 4.72 13.37 -12.93
N PHE A 71 4.68 12.66 -11.80
CA PHE A 71 5.87 12.00 -11.26
C PHE A 71 6.26 10.80 -12.13
N SER A 72 7.52 10.36 -11.99
CA SER A 72 8.00 9.20 -12.72
C SER A 72 7.22 7.95 -12.30
N VAL A 73 6.97 7.05 -13.26
CA VAL A 73 6.39 5.74 -12.94
C VAL A 73 7.30 4.95 -11.99
N LEU A 74 8.61 5.22 -12.04
CA LEU A 74 9.59 4.64 -11.12
C LEU A 74 9.37 5.10 -9.67
N ASP A 75 9.06 6.38 -9.45
CA ASP A 75 8.78 6.91 -8.09
C ASP A 75 7.52 6.25 -7.49
N ILE A 76 6.49 6.10 -8.33
CA ILE A 76 5.22 5.47 -7.94
C ILE A 76 5.45 3.99 -7.60
N ILE A 77 6.10 3.24 -8.49
CA ILE A 77 6.41 1.82 -8.26
C ILE A 77 7.30 1.65 -7.03
N ASP A 78 8.35 2.45 -6.85
CA ASP A 78 9.23 2.35 -5.67
C ASP A 78 8.44 2.54 -4.36
N TYR A 79 7.51 3.51 -4.33
CA TYR A 79 6.64 3.72 -3.17
C TYR A 79 5.69 2.55 -2.91
N LEU A 80 5.07 2.00 -3.95
CA LEU A 80 4.17 0.85 -3.81
C LEU A 80 4.94 -0.40 -3.34
N ARG A 81 6.12 -0.68 -3.91
CA ARG A 81 7.01 -1.76 -3.46
C ARG A 81 7.44 -1.61 -2.00
N LYS A 82 7.76 -0.39 -1.57
CA LYS A 82 8.06 -0.10 -0.15
C LYS A 82 6.85 -0.33 0.74
N THR A 83 5.65 0.00 0.25
CA THR A 83 4.37 -0.29 0.91
C THR A 83 4.15 -1.80 1.06
N HIS A 84 4.40 -2.59 0.00
CA HIS A 84 4.32 -4.05 0.06
C HIS A 84 5.26 -4.66 1.09
N LYS A 85 6.54 -4.24 1.09
CA LYS A 85 7.52 -4.68 2.09
C LYS A 85 7.06 -4.36 3.51
N PHE A 86 6.45 -3.19 3.73
CA PHE A 86 5.91 -2.81 5.02
C PHE A 86 4.73 -3.70 5.44
N TYR A 87 3.83 -4.05 4.52
CA TYR A 87 2.73 -4.97 4.81
C TYR A 87 3.22 -6.37 5.18
N LEU A 88 4.08 -6.94 4.35
CA LEU A 88 4.57 -8.30 4.50
C LEU A 88 5.49 -8.48 5.71
N ASN A 89 6.39 -7.53 5.95
CA ASN A 89 7.45 -7.71 6.95
C ASN A 89 7.13 -7.09 8.31
N GLN A 90 6.13 -6.21 8.40
CA GLN A 90 5.78 -5.52 9.65
C GLN A 90 4.33 -5.70 10.02
N LYS A 91 3.38 -5.26 9.17
CA LYS A 91 1.96 -5.21 9.56
C LYS A 91 1.36 -6.59 9.78
N LEU A 92 1.48 -7.49 8.80
CA LEU A 92 0.92 -8.84 8.93
C LEU A 92 1.56 -9.63 10.09
N PRO A 93 2.91 -9.64 10.28
CA PRO A 93 3.51 -10.33 11.41
C PRO A 93 3.10 -9.78 12.79
N ILE A 94 2.92 -8.47 12.92
CA ILE A 94 2.48 -7.85 14.19
C ILE A 94 1.06 -8.33 14.53
N ILE A 95 0.14 -8.28 13.56
CA ILE A 95 -1.24 -8.71 13.76
C ILE A 95 -1.30 -10.20 14.06
N GLU A 96 -0.55 -11.02 13.32
CA GLU A 96 -0.44 -12.47 13.55
C GLU A 96 0.04 -12.81 14.96
N LYS A 97 1.09 -12.13 15.42
CA LYS A 97 1.62 -12.29 16.78
C LYS A 97 0.55 -12.00 17.84
N MET A 98 -0.20 -10.91 17.66
CA MET A 98 -1.25 -10.52 18.61
C MET A 98 -2.44 -11.49 18.60
N ILE A 99 -2.81 -12.03 17.43
CA ILE A 99 -3.85 -13.08 17.34
C ILE A 99 -3.39 -14.35 18.08
N ASN A 100 -2.12 -14.73 17.94
CA ASN A 100 -1.57 -15.89 18.67
C ASN A 100 -1.55 -15.67 20.19
N GLU A 101 -1.13 -14.49 20.64
CA GLU A 101 -1.16 -14.08 22.06
C GLU A 101 -2.59 -14.13 22.62
N LEU A 102 -3.59 -13.66 21.85
CA LEU A 102 -5.01 -13.73 22.23
C LEU A 102 -5.49 -15.18 22.46
N ILE A 103 -5.03 -16.13 21.64
CA ILE A 103 -5.38 -17.55 21.77
C ILE A 103 -4.72 -18.16 23.00
N ASP A 104 -3.45 -17.82 23.23
CA ASP A 104 -2.68 -18.36 24.33
C ASP A 104 -3.30 -17.99 25.69
N GLU A 105 -3.80 -16.77 25.81
CA GLU A 105 -4.48 -16.26 27.02
C GLU A 105 -5.91 -16.82 27.22
N ASN A 106 -6.56 -17.34 26.17
CA ASN A 106 -7.97 -17.74 26.18
C ASN A 106 -8.18 -19.22 25.79
N GLN A 107 -7.37 -20.13 26.33
CA GLN A 107 -7.45 -21.58 26.00
C GLN A 107 -8.85 -22.20 26.22
N ALA A 108 -9.63 -21.70 27.19
CA ALA A 108 -11.00 -22.17 27.43
C ALA A 108 -11.95 -21.90 26.25
N GLN A 109 -11.65 -20.89 25.41
CA GLN A 109 -12.45 -20.45 24.27
C GLN A 109 -11.76 -20.78 22.92
N LYS A 110 -10.74 -21.65 22.94
CA LYS A 110 -9.89 -21.98 21.80
C LYS A 110 -10.67 -22.32 20.52
N LYS A 111 -11.79 -23.05 20.63
CA LYS A 111 -12.62 -23.43 19.47
C LYS A 111 -13.14 -22.21 18.69
N SER A 112 -13.62 -21.18 19.38
CA SER A 112 -14.12 -19.95 18.75
C SER A 112 -12.98 -19.12 18.16
N LEU A 113 -11.81 -19.14 18.79
CA LEU A 113 -10.62 -18.43 18.34
C LEU A 113 -9.91 -19.11 17.15
N THR A 114 -10.04 -20.44 16.99
CA THR A 114 -9.53 -21.15 15.81
C THR A 114 -10.14 -20.60 14.52
N LEU A 115 -11.42 -20.20 14.54
CA LEU A 115 -12.07 -19.62 13.37
C LEU A 115 -11.41 -18.29 12.97
N LEU A 116 -11.12 -17.43 13.96
CA LEU A 116 -10.40 -16.17 13.74
C LEU A 116 -9.03 -16.39 13.08
N VAL A 117 -8.26 -17.39 13.55
CA VAL A 117 -6.97 -17.75 12.95
C VAL A 117 -7.14 -18.17 11.51
N SER A 118 -8.13 -19.02 11.23
CA SER A 118 -8.39 -19.49 9.86
C SER A 118 -8.67 -18.32 8.93
N PHE A 119 -9.58 -17.42 9.30
CA PHE A 119 -9.91 -16.24 8.49
C PHE A 119 -8.71 -15.32 8.29
N PHE A 120 -7.94 -15.04 9.35
CA PHE A 120 -6.75 -14.20 9.21
C PHE A 120 -5.66 -14.86 8.35
N THR A 121 -5.48 -16.18 8.46
CA THR A 121 -4.51 -16.94 7.66
C THR A 121 -4.88 -16.91 6.18
N GLU A 122 -6.17 -17.11 5.87
CA GLU A 122 -6.69 -17.02 4.51
C GLU A 122 -6.49 -15.60 3.94
N TYR A 123 -6.91 -14.59 4.68
CA TYR A 123 -6.71 -13.19 4.31
C TYR A 123 -5.23 -12.87 4.05
N LYS A 124 -4.34 -13.29 4.96
CA LYS A 124 -2.89 -13.09 4.83
C LYS A 124 -2.36 -13.73 3.55
N GLN A 125 -2.79 -14.95 3.23
CA GLN A 125 -2.34 -15.64 2.02
C GLN A 125 -2.82 -14.93 0.75
N GLU A 126 -4.03 -14.40 0.74
CA GLU A 126 -4.55 -13.67 -0.41
C GLU A 126 -3.85 -12.34 -0.63
N LEU A 127 -3.61 -11.56 0.42
CA LEU A 127 -2.82 -10.35 0.32
C LEU A 127 -1.39 -10.64 -0.16
N ILE A 128 -0.78 -11.74 0.30
CA ILE A 128 0.53 -12.19 -0.21
C ILE A 128 0.45 -12.50 -1.71
N ASN A 129 -0.54 -13.29 -2.14
CA ASN A 129 -0.69 -13.66 -3.55
C ASN A 129 -0.93 -12.44 -4.45
N HIS A 130 -1.73 -11.49 -3.98
CA HIS A 130 -1.99 -10.21 -4.64
C HIS A 130 -0.69 -9.43 -4.87
N ILE A 131 0.06 -9.17 -3.79
CA ILE A 131 1.35 -8.48 -3.83
C ILE A 131 2.34 -9.23 -4.73
N GLU A 132 2.40 -10.57 -4.66
CA GLU A 132 3.30 -11.35 -5.49
C GLU A 132 2.99 -11.23 -6.99
N ARG A 133 1.71 -11.16 -7.36
CA ARG A 133 1.30 -10.93 -8.75
C ARG A 133 1.80 -9.58 -9.24
N GLU A 134 1.66 -8.54 -8.44
CA GLU A 134 2.11 -7.19 -8.80
C GLU A 134 3.62 -7.14 -8.95
N GLU A 135 4.36 -7.65 -7.96
CA GLU A 135 5.82 -7.64 -7.92
C GLU A 135 6.46 -8.48 -9.02
N LYS A 136 5.88 -9.64 -9.36
CA LYS A 136 6.45 -10.60 -10.31
C LYS A 136 5.92 -10.45 -11.74
N LYS A 137 4.79 -9.78 -11.94
CA LYS A 137 4.17 -9.64 -13.27
C LYS A 137 3.91 -8.19 -13.65
N VAL A 138 3.14 -7.45 -12.85
CA VAL A 138 2.65 -6.10 -13.20
C VAL A 138 3.80 -5.10 -13.26
N TYR A 139 4.58 -4.97 -12.19
CA TYR A 139 5.68 -4.01 -12.14
C TYR A 139 6.78 -4.32 -13.15
N PRO A 140 7.22 -5.57 -13.37
CA PRO A 140 8.12 -5.90 -14.48
C PRO A 140 7.59 -5.48 -15.85
N TYR A 141 6.31 -5.72 -16.15
CA TYR A 141 5.69 -5.28 -17.39
C TYR A 141 5.72 -3.76 -17.56
N ILE A 142 5.38 -3.01 -16.51
CA ILE A 142 5.43 -1.54 -16.55
C ILE A 142 6.86 -1.04 -16.79
N LEU A 143 7.85 -1.67 -16.15
CA LEU A 143 9.27 -1.33 -16.34
C LEU A 143 9.76 -1.65 -17.75
N GLU A 144 9.29 -2.74 -18.38
CA GLU A 144 9.57 -3.05 -19.78
C GLU A 144 9.08 -1.93 -20.72
N ILE A 145 7.84 -1.44 -20.53
CA ILE A 145 7.28 -0.32 -21.30
C ILE A 145 8.09 0.95 -21.07
N TYR A 146 8.36 1.29 -19.81
CA TYR A 146 9.14 2.46 -19.45
C TYR A 146 10.51 2.46 -20.17
N ASN A 147 11.26 1.36 -20.06
CA ASN A 147 12.58 1.26 -20.68
C ASN A 147 12.52 1.33 -22.21
N ALA A 148 11.50 0.74 -22.83
CA ALA A 148 11.33 0.79 -24.29
C ALA A 148 10.99 2.21 -24.79
N LEU A 149 10.20 2.97 -24.04
CA LEU A 149 9.91 4.39 -24.31
C LEU A 149 11.16 5.26 -24.17
N GLU A 150 11.91 5.11 -23.08
CA GLU A 150 13.16 5.86 -22.84
C GLU A 150 14.19 5.59 -23.94
N ALA A 151 14.34 4.33 -24.34
CA ALA A 151 15.24 3.92 -25.42
C ALA A 151 14.70 4.24 -26.84
N LYS A 152 13.44 4.70 -26.96
CA LYS A 152 12.71 4.85 -28.24
C LYS A 152 12.80 3.59 -29.11
N SER A 153 12.77 2.42 -28.46
CA SER A 153 12.98 1.13 -29.10
C SER A 153 11.66 0.52 -29.56
N LYS A 154 11.58 0.15 -30.85
CA LYS A 154 10.44 -0.58 -31.41
C LYS A 154 10.52 -2.07 -31.05
N ASN A 155 10.34 -2.40 -29.77
CA ASN A 155 10.33 -3.78 -29.30
C ASN A 155 9.03 -4.50 -29.72
N GLN A 156 9.11 -5.32 -30.77
CA GLN A 156 7.96 -6.05 -31.32
C GLN A 156 7.37 -7.08 -30.35
N GLU A 157 8.20 -7.72 -29.52
CA GLU A 157 7.76 -8.70 -28.53
C GLU A 157 6.87 -8.02 -27.48
N LEU A 158 7.33 -6.88 -26.95
CA LEU A 158 6.56 -6.08 -26.00
C LEU A 158 5.26 -5.56 -26.61
N PHE A 159 5.28 -5.15 -27.89
CA PHE A 159 4.08 -4.72 -28.60
C PHE A 159 3.02 -5.85 -28.67
N ASN A 160 3.45 -7.08 -28.95
CA ASN A 160 2.58 -8.25 -28.98
C ASN A 160 2.05 -8.60 -27.58
N LYS A 161 2.91 -8.54 -26.55
CA LYS A 161 2.55 -8.78 -25.14
C LYS A 161 1.45 -7.81 -24.68
N MET A 162 1.63 -6.51 -24.94
CA MET A 162 0.66 -5.45 -24.62
C MET A 162 -0.69 -5.65 -25.35
N ASN A 163 -0.69 -6.18 -26.58
CA ASN A 163 -1.94 -6.49 -27.29
C ASN A 163 -2.68 -7.70 -26.71
N ALA A 164 -1.94 -8.69 -26.19
CA ALA A 164 -2.53 -9.82 -25.51
C ALA A 164 -3.08 -9.43 -24.12
N TYR A 165 -2.33 -8.59 -23.41
CA TYR A 165 -2.59 -8.26 -22.01
C TYR A 165 -2.14 -6.82 -21.67
N SER A 166 -3.08 -5.95 -21.28
CA SER A 166 -2.88 -4.53 -20.97
C SER A 166 -3.09 -4.21 -19.49
N ILE A 167 -2.71 -3.00 -19.07
CA ILE A 167 -2.97 -2.52 -17.71
C ILE A 167 -4.45 -2.51 -17.32
N GLU A 168 -5.35 -2.27 -18.26
CA GLU A 168 -6.80 -2.31 -18.01
C GLU A 168 -7.30 -3.73 -17.69
N LYS A 169 -6.68 -4.77 -18.30
CA LYS A 169 -6.99 -6.16 -17.94
C LYS A 169 -6.45 -6.52 -16.56
N TYR A 170 -5.28 -6.00 -16.19
CA TYR A 170 -4.75 -6.16 -14.82
C TYR A 170 -5.68 -5.52 -13.79
N GLU A 171 -6.17 -4.30 -14.05
CA GLU A 171 -7.12 -3.59 -13.17
C GLU A 171 -8.40 -4.42 -12.95
N GLY A 172 -8.96 -4.99 -14.02
CA GLY A 172 -10.17 -5.83 -13.93
C GLY A 172 -10.01 -7.13 -13.13
N GLU A 173 -8.77 -7.54 -12.85
CA GLU A 173 -8.45 -8.72 -12.03
C GLU A 173 -8.09 -8.36 -10.57
N HIS A 174 -8.17 -7.09 -10.15
CA HIS A 174 -7.86 -6.73 -8.76
C HIS A 174 -8.76 -7.49 -7.78
N ASP A 175 -8.13 -8.28 -6.91
CA ASP A 175 -8.82 -8.98 -5.83
C ASP A 175 -9.26 -7.94 -4.78
N ASN A 176 -10.52 -8.02 -4.31
CA ASN A 176 -11.04 -7.13 -3.28
C ASN A 176 -10.55 -7.54 -1.89
N VAL A 177 -9.24 -7.41 -1.65
CA VAL A 177 -8.59 -7.77 -0.39
C VAL A 177 -9.07 -6.90 0.77
N GLU A 178 -9.57 -5.70 0.50
CA GLU A 178 -10.14 -4.77 1.47
C GLU A 178 -11.45 -5.28 2.07
N GLU A 179 -12.33 -5.86 1.27
CA GLU A 179 -13.62 -6.39 1.72
C GLU A 179 -13.43 -7.53 2.75
N LYS A 180 -12.42 -8.38 2.56
CA LYS A 180 -12.14 -9.46 3.52
C LYS A 180 -11.61 -8.96 4.86
N LEU A 181 -10.90 -7.83 4.89
CA LEU A 181 -10.57 -7.18 6.15
C LEU A 181 -11.80 -6.66 6.88
N PHE A 182 -12.78 -6.14 6.15
CA PHE A 182 -14.05 -5.71 6.73
C PHE A 182 -14.77 -6.88 7.40
N ASP A 183 -14.82 -8.03 6.74
CA ASP A 183 -15.41 -9.26 7.30
C ASP A 183 -14.66 -9.76 8.53
N LEU A 184 -13.32 -9.80 8.48
CA LEU A 184 -12.48 -10.20 9.61
C LEU A 184 -12.74 -9.32 10.84
N LYS A 185 -12.83 -7.99 10.66
CA LYS A 185 -13.18 -7.08 11.75
C LYS A 185 -14.59 -7.33 12.28
N ASN A 186 -15.57 -7.55 11.40
CA ASN A 186 -16.93 -7.88 11.82
C ASN A 186 -16.99 -9.18 12.62
N ILE A 187 -16.19 -10.18 12.27
CA ILE A 187 -16.11 -11.43 13.03
C ILE A 187 -15.64 -11.17 14.45
N ILE A 188 -14.56 -10.38 14.59
CA ILE A 188 -14.02 -10.00 15.89
C ILE A 188 -15.04 -9.20 16.71
N ILE A 189 -15.74 -8.24 16.10
CA ILE A 189 -16.69 -7.35 16.80
C ILE A 189 -17.98 -8.07 17.21
N LYS A 190 -18.51 -8.94 16.36
CA LYS A 190 -19.87 -9.50 16.52
C LYS A 190 -19.90 -10.90 17.10
N TYR A 191 -18.87 -11.71 16.84
CA TYR A 191 -18.93 -13.15 17.11
C TYR A 191 -17.90 -13.65 18.11
N LEU A 192 -16.93 -12.82 18.52
CA LEU A 192 -16.05 -13.21 19.63
C LEU A 192 -16.80 -13.18 20.96
N PRO A 193 -16.72 -14.24 21.77
CA PRO A 193 -17.26 -14.24 23.13
C PRO A 193 -16.49 -13.25 24.03
N PRO A 194 -17.03 -12.90 25.22
CA PRO A 194 -16.29 -12.10 26.20
C PRO A 194 -14.94 -12.74 26.54
N LEU A 195 -13.87 -12.01 26.26
CA LEU A 195 -12.48 -12.43 26.46
C LEU A 195 -12.00 -12.07 27.88
N VAL A 196 -10.97 -12.76 28.36
CA VAL A 196 -10.35 -12.47 29.67
C VAL A 196 -9.71 -11.09 29.71
N ASP A 197 -8.97 -10.72 28.65
CA ASP A 197 -8.49 -9.36 28.42
C ASP A 197 -9.08 -8.80 27.11
N SER A 198 -9.90 -7.76 27.22
CA SER A 198 -10.46 -7.08 26.06
C SER A 198 -9.45 -6.15 25.37
N ASN A 199 -8.35 -5.78 26.05
CA ASN A 199 -7.36 -4.84 25.51
C ASN A 199 -6.63 -5.41 24.31
N ILE A 200 -6.25 -6.69 24.33
CA ILE A 200 -5.59 -7.32 23.17
C ILE A 200 -6.49 -7.32 21.94
N CYS A 201 -7.79 -7.59 22.11
CA CYS A 201 -8.77 -7.53 21.04
C CYS A 201 -8.91 -6.11 20.47
N ASN A 202 -9.00 -5.09 21.33
CA ASN A 202 -9.03 -3.69 20.92
C ASN A 202 -7.77 -3.29 20.13
N ARG A 203 -6.60 -3.78 20.54
CA ARG A 203 -5.33 -3.54 19.84
C ARG A 203 -5.32 -4.23 18.46
N ILE A 204 -5.78 -5.47 18.36
CA ILE A 204 -5.91 -6.19 17.07
C ILE A 204 -6.84 -5.41 16.13
N LEU A 205 -8.03 -5.03 16.60
CA LEU A 205 -8.98 -4.24 15.82
C LEU A 205 -8.37 -2.92 15.35
N SER A 206 -7.68 -2.20 16.23
CA SER A 206 -6.96 -0.97 15.87
C SER A 206 -5.96 -1.21 14.73
N GLU A 207 -5.14 -2.26 14.79
CA GLU A 207 -4.20 -2.55 13.71
C GLU A 207 -4.89 -2.98 12.41
N LEU A 208 -6.01 -3.72 12.47
CA LEU A 208 -6.81 -4.08 11.30
C LEU A 208 -7.45 -2.85 10.65
N PHE A 209 -8.00 -1.91 11.41
CA PHE A 209 -8.53 -0.65 10.88
C PHE A 209 -7.44 0.20 10.22
N LYS A 210 -6.25 0.24 10.81
CA LYS A 210 -5.10 0.94 10.22
C LYS A 210 -4.67 0.29 8.90
N LEU A 211 -4.60 -1.04 8.86
CA LEU A 211 -4.23 -1.79 7.66
C LEU A 211 -5.26 -1.61 6.54
N GLU A 212 -6.56 -1.71 6.86
CA GLU A 212 -7.63 -1.48 5.88
C GLU A 212 -7.56 -0.07 5.30
N LYS A 213 -7.39 0.96 6.13
CA LYS A 213 -7.25 2.33 5.63
C LYS A 213 -6.04 2.45 4.69
N ASP A 214 -4.91 1.87 5.07
CA ASP A 214 -3.68 1.93 4.29
C ASP A 214 -3.81 1.19 2.94
N LEU A 215 -4.49 0.04 2.93
CA LEU A 215 -4.80 -0.70 1.69
C LEU A 215 -5.73 0.11 0.78
N ASN A 216 -6.80 0.71 1.32
CA ASN A 216 -7.66 1.58 0.52
C ASN A 216 -6.89 2.77 -0.11
N ASP A 217 -5.99 3.39 0.65
CA ASP A 217 -5.16 4.49 0.12
C ASP A 217 -4.14 3.98 -0.92
N HIS A 218 -3.62 2.76 -0.76
CA HIS A 218 -2.73 2.08 -1.71
C HIS A 218 -3.44 1.74 -3.03
N SER A 219 -4.58 1.04 -2.98
CA SER A 219 -5.38 0.69 -4.16
C SER A 219 -5.86 1.93 -4.90
N ARG A 220 -6.21 3.00 -4.17
CA ARG A 220 -6.54 4.30 -4.78
C ARG A 220 -5.38 4.91 -5.57
N ILE A 221 -4.13 4.76 -5.11
CA ILE A 221 -2.95 5.22 -5.86
C ILE A 221 -2.78 4.38 -7.13
N GLU A 222 -3.00 3.08 -7.05
CA GLU A 222 -2.91 2.19 -8.20
C GLU A 222 -3.98 2.53 -9.25
N ASP A 223 -5.25 2.51 -8.86
CA ASP A 223 -6.41 2.74 -9.74
C ASP A 223 -6.42 4.13 -10.36
N LYS A 224 -6.06 5.16 -9.59
CA LYS A 224 -6.23 6.55 -10.03
C LYS A 224 -4.95 7.19 -10.56
N VAL A 225 -3.78 6.64 -10.23
CA VAL A 225 -2.49 7.20 -10.67
C VAL A 225 -1.72 6.22 -11.54
N LEU A 226 -1.41 5.03 -11.03
CA LEU A 226 -0.57 4.08 -11.75
C LEU A 226 -1.24 3.59 -13.04
N VAL A 227 -2.46 3.07 -12.94
CA VAL A 227 -3.20 2.50 -14.06
C VAL A 227 -3.38 3.52 -15.20
N PRO A 228 -3.88 4.75 -14.97
CA PRO A 228 -4.00 5.74 -16.04
C PRO A 228 -2.66 6.18 -16.63
N LYS A 229 -1.61 6.25 -15.80
CA LYS A 229 -0.27 6.62 -16.28
C LYS A 229 0.31 5.54 -17.19
N VAL A 230 0.15 4.27 -16.83
CA VAL A 230 0.61 3.14 -17.65
C VAL A 230 -0.21 3.04 -18.93
N SER A 231 -1.52 3.29 -18.90
CA SER A 231 -2.36 3.34 -20.11
C SER A 231 -1.84 4.40 -21.11
N GLN A 232 -1.45 5.59 -20.63
CA GLN A 232 -0.81 6.61 -21.47
C GLN A 232 0.57 6.18 -22.00
N MET A 233 1.33 5.42 -21.21
CA MET A 233 2.61 4.86 -21.64
C MET A 233 2.42 3.80 -22.74
N GLU A 234 1.42 2.91 -22.60
CA GLU A 234 1.03 1.95 -23.61
C GLU A 234 0.64 2.65 -24.92
N GLU A 235 -0.19 3.70 -24.86
CA GLU A 235 -0.57 4.48 -26.04
C GLU A 235 0.65 5.16 -26.71
N SER A 236 1.53 5.75 -25.90
CA SER A 236 2.77 6.37 -26.39
C SER A 236 3.68 5.35 -27.05
N PHE A 237 3.76 4.14 -26.51
CA PHE A 237 4.55 3.06 -27.06
C PHE A 237 3.97 2.56 -28.39
N ARG A 238 2.64 2.43 -28.51
CA ARG A 238 1.96 2.10 -29.78
C ARG A 238 2.31 3.12 -30.87
N LYS A 239 2.38 4.40 -30.54
CA LYS A 239 2.73 5.47 -31.49
C LYS A 239 4.16 5.37 -32.04
N LEU A 240 5.07 4.63 -31.39
CA LEU A 240 6.39 4.35 -31.96
C LEU A 240 6.30 3.44 -33.19
N PHE A 241 5.22 2.67 -33.36
CA PHE A 241 5.01 1.75 -34.48
C PHE A 241 4.11 2.30 -35.59
N ALA A 242 3.45 3.44 -35.35
CA ALA A 242 2.77 4.22 -36.38
C ALA A 242 3.78 4.96 -37.26
#